data_AF-A0A1H8NAP0-F1
#
_entry.id   AF-A0A1H8NAP0-F1
#
_cell.length_a   1.000
_cell.length_b   1.000
_cell.length_c   1.000
_cell.angle_alpha   90.00
_cell.angle_beta   90.00
_cell.angle_gamma   90.00
#
_symmetry.space_group_name_H-M   'P 1'
#
loop_
_entity.id
_entity.type
_entity.pdbx_description
1 polymer ?
#
loop_
_entity_poly.entity_id
_entity_poly.type
_entity_poly.pdbx_seq_one_letter_code
_entity_poly.pdbx_strand_id
1 'polypeptide(L)'
;MTANASFKLTGHSGALVEHHLDAALPRVGAAISNLKGIYQFHHINVGLGTLGFLAVKRNAPDGESLVLVSNQHVLFANDAEHDEIIFQPDYEEQDDHVIFDAPHLNAIAKIDGEGLCGHFSFAYPGEPEKPHYIDCATASLLLKQSKNPQRIQGRTRHFAKIGRVHPLDTLRGRELKVRLLGRPDSTWGKIIDSAATVETIHGELCRNTLIIEALPDRHGVRQPFSRKGDSGALLVDQYQRAVGLLWGHHMHNPYISYACHIHPVLSCLRITPWYFDFCAPRSINKD
;
A
#
# COMPACT_ATOMS: atom_id res chain seq x y z
N MET A 1 -18.92 0.81 -11.13
CA MET A 1 -19.75 1.76 -10.37
C MET A 1 -18.84 2.82 -9.78
N THR A 2 -19.15 4.08 -10.04
CA THR A 2 -18.31 5.28 -9.91
C THR A 2 -18.42 5.87 -8.51
N ALA A 3 -17.29 6.11 -7.85
CA ALA A 3 -17.27 6.83 -6.58
C ALA A 3 -17.03 8.32 -6.83
N ASN A 4 -17.76 9.17 -6.12
CA ASN A 4 -17.66 10.63 -6.19
C ASN A 4 -16.89 11.16 -4.99
N ALA A 5 -16.13 12.24 -5.15
CA ALA A 5 -15.29 12.81 -4.10
C ALA A 5 -15.67 14.23 -3.73
N SER A 6 -15.62 14.58 -2.46
CA SER A 6 -15.83 15.96 -1.98
C SER A 6 -14.97 16.27 -0.76
N PHE A 7 -14.92 17.56 -0.37
CA PHE A 7 -14.22 18.01 0.82
C PHE A 7 -15.19 18.53 1.86
N LYS A 8 -14.96 18.18 3.14
CA LYS A 8 -15.63 18.81 4.27
C LYS A 8 -15.01 20.20 4.49
N LEU A 9 -15.70 21.24 4.05
CA LEU A 9 -15.32 22.63 4.34
C LEU A 9 -16.01 23.04 5.66
N THR A 10 -15.33 22.89 6.79
CA THR A 10 -15.78 23.55 8.02
C THR A 10 -15.50 25.04 7.89
N GLY A 11 -16.55 25.86 7.88
CA GLY A 11 -16.51 27.26 7.49
C GLY A 11 -15.44 28.08 8.20
N HIS A 12 -14.33 28.34 7.50
CA HIS A 12 -13.48 29.52 7.66
C HIS A 12 -13.14 30.00 6.25
N SER A 13 -13.51 31.26 5.98
CA SER A 13 -13.30 31.92 4.70
C SER A 13 -11.81 32.10 4.41
N GLY A 14 -11.39 31.74 3.20
CA GLY A 14 -10.27 32.40 2.53
C GLY A 14 -8.91 32.29 3.20
N ALA A 15 -8.39 31.09 3.40
CA ALA A 15 -6.96 30.85 3.50
C ALA A 15 -6.63 29.49 2.89
N LEU A 16 -6.12 29.51 1.66
CA LEU A 16 -5.50 28.34 1.04
C LEU A 16 -4.29 27.94 1.89
N VAL A 17 -4.35 26.75 2.46
CA VAL A 17 -3.21 25.90 2.84
C VAL A 17 -2.14 26.61 3.68
N GLU A 18 -2.43 26.86 4.95
CA GLU A 18 -1.35 26.90 5.94
C GLU A 18 -0.89 25.45 6.17
N HIS A 19 0.29 25.12 5.65
CA HIS A 19 0.93 23.84 5.88
C HIS A 19 1.22 23.68 7.38
N HIS A 20 0.31 23.03 8.11
CA HIS A 20 0.57 22.55 9.47
C HIS A 20 1.51 21.35 9.37
N LEU A 21 2.79 21.66 9.39
CA LEU A 21 3.82 20.78 8.87
C LEU A 21 4.44 19.99 10.06
N ASP A 22 3.68 19.65 11.10
CA ASP A 22 4.17 18.85 12.24
C ASP A 22 4.07 17.35 11.92
N ALA A 23 4.91 16.86 11.01
CA ALA A 23 4.77 15.51 10.49
C ALA A 23 5.55 14.48 11.32
N ALA A 24 4.82 13.72 12.13
CA ALA A 24 5.19 12.34 12.44
C ALA A 24 5.33 11.53 11.13
N LEU A 25 6.09 10.43 11.14
CA LEU A 25 6.19 9.55 9.98
C LEU A 25 4.79 9.07 9.54
N PRO A 26 4.55 8.93 8.22
CA PRO A 26 3.26 8.46 7.72
C PRO A 26 2.98 7.03 8.19
N ARG A 27 1.69 6.73 8.37
CA ARG A 27 1.23 5.46 8.95
C ARG A 27 1.17 4.39 7.87
N VAL A 28 1.86 3.28 8.09
CA VAL A 28 1.73 2.07 7.24
C VAL A 28 0.29 1.55 7.31
N GLY A 29 -0.29 1.26 6.15
CA GLY A 29 -1.69 0.85 5.98
C GLY A 29 -2.70 2.00 6.04
N ALA A 30 -2.26 3.26 6.18
CA ALA A 30 -3.16 4.39 6.02
C ALA A 30 -3.47 4.65 4.54
N ALA A 31 -4.61 5.27 4.30
CA ALA A 31 -4.99 5.72 2.98
C ALA A 31 -4.06 6.81 2.47
N ILE A 32 -3.79 6.77 1.17
CA ILE A 32 -3.02 7.78 0.45
C ILE A 32 -3.71 8.14 -0.86
N SER A 33 -3.48 9.36 -1.33
CA SER A 33 -3.96 9.84 -2.63
C SER A 33 -3.08 10.99 -3.12
N ASN A 34 -2.96 11.13 -4.44
CA ASN A 34 -2.39 12.32 -5.06
C ASN A 34 -3.39 13.49 -5.16
N LEU A 35 -4.67 13.26 -4.84
CA LEU A 35 -5.80 14.20 -4.90
C LEU A 35 -6.02 14.84 -6.28
N LYS A 36 -5.30 14.40 -7.32
CA LYS A 36 -5.46 14.86 -8.69
C LYS A 36 -6.80 14.35 -9.22
N GLY A 37 -7.48 15.17 -10.02
CA GLY A 37 -8.80 14.83 -10.58
C GLY A 37 -10.00 15.09 -9.67
N ILE A 38 -9.83 15.47 -8.39
CA ILE A 38 -10.97 15.78 -7.50
C ILE A 38 -11.80 16.96 -7.99
N TYR A 39 -11.17 17.93 -8.67
CA TYR A 39 -11.84 19.15 -9.14
C TYR A 39 -12.36 19.08 -10.57
N GLN A 40 -12.01 18.06 -11.36
CA GLN A 40 -12.17 18.16 -12.82
C GLN A 40 -13.37 17.42 -13.40
N PHE A 41 -13.92 16.38 -12.79
CA PHE A 41 -15.14 15.76 -13.33
C PHE A 41 -15.98 15.11 -12.23
N HIS A 42 -17.31 15.10 -12.41
CA HIS A 42 -18.29 14.45 -11.55
C HIS A 42 -18.14 12.90 -11.47
N HIS A 43 -17.02 12.31 -11.95
CA HIS A 43 -16.86 10.86 -12.15
C HIS A 43 -15.40 10.38 -12.07
N ILE A 44 -14.63 10.68 -11.02
CA ILE A 44 -13.22 10.24 -10.95
C ILE A 44 -12.92 9.39 -9.71
N ASN A 45 -12.30 8.24 -10.00
CA ASN A 45 -11.63 7.36 -9.05
C ASN A 45 -10.48 8.16 -8.40
N VAL A 46 -10.58 8.51 -7.11
CA VAL A 46 -9.73 9.52 -6.46
C VAL A 46 -8.26 9.13 -6.27
N GLY A 47 -7.75 8.13 -7.01
CA GLY A 47 -6.44 7.55 -6.77
C GLY A 47 -6.28 7.05 -5.34
N LEU A 48 -7.40 6.74 -4.66
CA LEU A 48 -7.38 6.32 -3.27
C LEU A 48 -6.76 4.92 -3.22
N GLY A 49 -5.64 4.82 -2.54
CA GLY A 49 -4.96 3.57 -2.26
C GLY A 49 -4.40 3.57 -0.84
N THR A 50 -3.48 2.65 -0.58
CA THR A 50 -2.92 2.42 0.74
C THR A 50 -1.40 2.57 0.71
N LEU A 51 -0.83 3.18 1.76
CA LEU A 51 0.61 3.15 2.01
C LEU A 51 1.00 1.72 2.40
N GLY A 52 1.73 1.04 1.52
CA GLY A 52 2.14 -0.34 1.75
C GLY A 52 3.18 -0.46 2.84
N PHE A 53 4.34 0.16 2.62
CA PHE A 53 5.43 0.15 3.59
C PHE A 53 6.41 1.29 3.32
N LEU A 54 7.28 1.55 4.30
CA LEU A 54 8.42 2.43 4.11
C LEU A 54 9.64 1.60 3.74
N ALA A 55 10.53 2.17 2.92
CA ALA A 55 11.73 1.48 2.47
C ALA A 55 12.89 2.44 2.25
N VAL A 56 14.09 1.87 2.23
CA VAL A 56 15.32 2.59 1.94
C VAL A 56 15.80 2.21 0.55
N LYS A 57 16.06 3.20 -0.32
CA LYS A 57 16.71 3.00 -1.62
C LYS A 57 18.10 2.39 -1.42
N ARG A 58 18.40 1.29 -2.12
CA ARG A 58 19.75 0.72 -2.11
C ARG A 58 20.69 1.69 -2.80
N ASN A 59 21.82 1.99 -2.15
CA ASN A 59 22.90 2.84 -2.65
C ASN A 59 22.56 4.34 -2.76
N ALA A 60 21.51 4.84 -2.10
CA ALA A 60 21.25 6.28 -2.04
C ALA A 60 22.05 6.94 -0.90
N PRO A 61 22.46 8.22 -1.05
CA PRO A 61 23.07 8.99 0.03
C PRO A 61 22.08 9.26 1.18
N ASP A 62 22.62 9.42 2.39
CA ASP A 62 21.84 9.64 3.62
C ASP A 62 20.95 10.89 3.51
N GLY A 63 19.64 10.73 3.74
CA GLY A 63 18.65 11.81 3.76
C GLY A 63 17.56 11.71 2.68
N GLU A 64 17.91 11.23 1.48
CA GLU A 64 16.98 11.01 0.34
C GLU A 64 16.66 9.53 0.12
N SER A 65 17.18 8.68 1.00
CA SER A 65 17.05 7.24 0.84
C SER A 65 15.67 6.72 1.23
N LEU A 66 14.89 7.49 2.01
CA LEU A 66 13.63 7.01 2.57
C LEU A 66 12.45 7.30 1.65
N VAL A 67 11.80 6.23 1.24
CA VAL A 67 10.62 6.25 0.37
C VAL A 67 9.45 5.56 1.05
N LEU A 68 8.24 5.96 0.68
CA LEU A 68 7.08 5.08 0.79
C LEU A 68 6.94 4.24 -0.47
N VAL A 69 6.32 3.07 -0.31
CA VAL A 69 6.00 2.13 -1.38
C VAL A 69 4.49 1.92 -1.41
N SER A 70 3.92 2.01 -2.60
CA SER A 70 2.54 1.64 -2.91
C SER A 70 2.49 1.14 -4.36
N ASN A 71 1.31 0.92 -4.90
CA ASN A 71 1.13 0.54 -6.29
C ASN A 71 1.39 1.70 -7.24
N GLN A 72 1.86 1.38 -8.44
CA GLN A 72 2.07 2.37 -9.48
C GLN A 72 0.72 2.99 -9.89
N HIS A 73 -0.34 2.18 -10.05
CA HIS A 73 -1.66 2.71 -10.40
C HIS A 73 -2.31 3.57 -9.30
N VAL A 74 -1.79 3.51 -8.08
CA VAL A 74 -2.22 4.38 -6.96
C VAL A 74 -1.47 5.69 -7.01
N LEU A 75 -0.13 5.65 -7.05
CA LEU A 75 0.67 6.88 -7.02
C LEU A 75 0.46 7.72 -8.29
N PHE A 76 0.40 7.07 -9.45
CA PHE A 76 0.24 7.70 -10.77
C PHE A 76 -1.24 7.79 -11.22
N ALA A 77 -2.20 7.59 -10.31
CA ALA A 77 -3.61 7.74 -10.63
C ALA A 77 -3.92 9.14 -11.20
N ASN A 78 -4.94 9.25 -12.05
CA ASN A 78 -5.40 10.54 -12.59
C ASN A 78 -4.29 11.35 -13.29
N ASP A 79 -3.43 10.63 -14.04
CA ASP A 79 -2.30 11.16 -14.80
C ASP A 79 -1.31 11.93 -13.92
N ALA A 80 -1.17 11.53 -12.65
CA ALA A 80 -0.17 12.12 -11.77
C ALA A 80 1.23 11.89 -12.32
N GLU A 81 2.07 12.91 -12.21
CA GLU A 81 3.42 12.91 -12.77
C GLU A 81 4.48 12.82 -11.65
N HIS A 82 5.73 12.67 -12.06
CA HIS A 82 6.87 12.81 -11.16
C HIS A 82 6.81 14.15 -10.39
N ASP A 83 7.38 14.18 -9.18
CA ASP A 83 7.37 15.30 -8.24
C ASP A 83 6.00 15.74 -7.68
N GLU A 84 4.88 15.16 -8.13
CA GLU A 84 3.58 15.45 -7.55
C GLU A 84 3.45 14.94 -6.10
N ILE A 85 2.63 15.64 -5.32
CA ILE A 85 2.49 15.43 -3.88
C ILE A 85 1.55 14.26 -3.59
N ILE A 86 1.98 13.38 -2.70
CA ILE A 86 1.14 12.35 -2.08
C ILE A 86 0.69 12.84 -0.70
N PHE A 87 -0.60 12.71 -0.45
CA PHE A 87 -1.25 13.04 0.80
C PHE A 87 -1.65 11.78 1.57
N GLN A 88 -1.73 11.88 2.90
CA GLN A 88 -2.35 10.87 3.76
C GLN A 88 -3.63 11.47 4.36
N PRO A 89 -4.75 11.48 3.62
CA PRO A 89 -5.98 12.09 4.08
C PRO A 89 -6.68 11.24 5.14
N ASP A 90 -7.33 11.90 6.09
CA ASP A 90 -8.47 11.30 6.78
C ASP A 90 -9.72 11.47 5.90
N TYR A 91 -10.57 10.45 5.85
CA TYR A 91 -11.76 10.44 5.00
C TYR A 91 -12.91 9.65 5.61
N GLU A 92 -14.12 10.04 5.24
CA GLU A 92 -15.35 9.30 5.53
C GLU A 92 -15.88 8.69 4.23
N GLU A 93 -16.27 7.42 4.26
CA GLU A 93 -17.06 6.80 3.19
C GLU A 93 -18.55 6.92 3.54
N GLN A 94 -19.31 7.59 2.69
CA GLN A 94 -20.76 7.65 2.75
C GLN A 94 -21.31 7.10 1.43
N ASP A 95 -21.87 5.89 1.48
CA ASP A 95 -22.28 5.14 0.28
C ASP A 95 -21.14 5.03 -0.74
N ASP A 96 -21.34 5.51 -1.97
CA ASP A 96 -20.33 5.58 -3.03
C ASP A 96 -19.56 6.92 -3.03
N HIS A 97 -19.66 7.72 -1.97
CA HIS A 97 -18.99 9.01 -1.85
C HIS A 97 -17.85 8.98 -0.83
N VAL A 98 -16.68 9.50 -1.24
CA VAL A 98 -15.53 9.72 -0.36
C VAL A 98 -15.47 11.19 0.01
N ILE A 99 -15.55 11.49 1.30
CA ILE A 99 -15.47 12.86 1.83
C ILE A 99 -14.13 13.02 2.53
N PHE A 100 -13.24 13.84 1.97
CA PHE A 100 -11.95 14.15 2.57
C PHE A 100 -12.07 15.26 3.59
N ASP A 101 -11.36 15.11 4.70
CA ASP A 101 -11.24 16.15 5.70
C ASP A 101 -10.14 17.15 5.31
N ALA A 102 -10.54 18.23 4.62
CA ALA A 102 -9.61 19.21 4.04
C ALA A 102 -8.62 19.82 5.06
N PRO A 103 -9.04 20.22 6.29
CA PRO A 103 -8.13 20.67 7.34
C PRO A 103 -7.03 19.67 7.73
N HIS A 104 -7.21 18.37 7.50
CA HIS A 104 -6.27 17.31 7.90
C HIS A 104 -5.53 16.67 6.70
N LEU A 105 -5.49 17.36 5.56
CA LEU A 105 -4.72 16.93 4.39
C LEU A 105 -3.21 17.11 4.60
N ASN A 106 -2.57 16.05 5.08
CA ASN A 106 -1.13 16.04 5.31
C ASN A 106 -0.39 15.60 4.04
N ALA A 107 0.40 16.51 3.45
CA ALA A 107 1.38 16.15 2.43
C ALA A 107 2.50 15.33 3.07
N ILE A 108 2.76 14.12 2.55
CA ILE A 108 3.68 13.16 3.17
C ILE A 108 4.84 12.75 2.26
N ALA A 109 4.71 12.86 0.94
CA ALA A 109 5.74 12.43 -0.01
C ALA A 109 5.60 13.14 -1.37
N LYS A 110 6.64 13.00 -2.21
CA LYS A 110 6.64 13.35 -3.64
C LYS A 110 6.91 12.12 -4.48
N ILE A 111 6.18 11.93 -5.57
CA ILE A 111 6.42 10.84 -6.51
C ILE A 111 7.84 10.95 -7.08
N ASP A 112 8.62 9.88 -6.98
CA ASP A 112 10.06 9.93 -7.27
C ASP A 112 10.58 8.67 -7.99
N GLY A 113 9.85 7.55 -7.94
CA GLY A 113 10.15 6.39 -8.77
C GLY A 113 8.92 5.91 -9.51
N GLU A 114 8.98 5.93 -10.83
CA GLU A 114 7.93 5.40 -11.73
C GLU A 114 7.58 3.95 -11.39
N GLY A 115 8.58 3.18 -10.95
CA GLY A 115 8.40 1.79 -10.59
C GLY A 115 8.02 0.94 -11.81
N LEU A 116 7.03 0.08 -11.65
CA LEU A 116 6.52 -0.74 -12.74
C LEU A 116 5.07 -1.16 -12.46
N CYS A 117 4.22 -1.05 -13.49
CA CYS A 117 2.95 -1.75 -13.60
C CYS A 117 3.06 -2.67 -14.83
N GLY A 118 3.38 -3.94 -14.62
CA GLY A 118 3.71 -4.86 -15.70
C GLY A 118 4.59 -6.03 -15.27
N HIS A 119 5.27 -6.65 -16.23
CA HIS A 119 6.06 -7.85 -15.98
C HIS A 119 7.52 -7.53 -15.69
N PHE A 120 8.01 -8.02 -14.56
CA PHE A 120 9.42 -8.00 -14.18
C PHE A 120 9.98 -9.41 -14.17
N SER A 121 11.07 -9.62 -14.91
CA SER A 121 11.80 -10.89 -14.89
C SER A 121 12.51 -11.07 -13.55
N PHE A 122 12.22 -12.18 -12.87
CA PHE A 122 12.81 -12.49 -11.58
C PHE A 122 13.06 -14.00 -11.44
N ALA A 123 14.17 -14.34 -10.77
CA ALA A 123 14.52 -15.71 -10.41
C ALA A 123 14.74 -15.79 -8.90
N TYR A 124 14.08 -16.76 -8.25
CA TYR A 124 14.49 -17.17 -6.91
C TYR A 124 15.79 -17.97 -6.98
N PRO A 125 16.61 -18.00 -5.91
CA PRO A 125 17.83 -18.80 -5.89
C PRO A 125 17.55 -20.27 -6.25
N GLY A 126 18.24 -20.78 -7.29
CA GLY A 126 18.08 -22.14 -7.78
C GLY A 126 16.90 -22.37 -8.73
N GLU A 127 16.18 -21.31 -9.13
CA GLU A 127 15.06 -21.39 -10.08
C GLU A 127 15.37 -20.65 -11.39
N PRO A 128 14.74 -21.05 -12.51
CA PRO A 128 14.83 -20.29 -13.75
C PRO A 128 14.13 -18.94 -13.60
N GLU A 129 14.64 -17.95 -14.33
CA GLU A 129 13.99 -16.65 -14.46
C GLU A 129 12.63 -16.77 -15.13
N LYS A 130 11.64 -16.06 -14.59
CA LYS A 130 10.28 -16.00 -15.15
C LYS A 130 9.64 -14.62 -14.93
N PRO A 131 8.65 -14.24 -15.76
CA PRO A 131 8.00 -12.94 -15.65
C PRO A 131 7.01 -12.93 -14.47
N HIS A 132 7.21 -12.02 -13.53
CA HIS A 132 6.26 -11.74 -12.45
C HIS A 132 5.53 -10.43 -12.73
N TYR A 133 4.19 -10.45 -12.69
CA TYR A 133 3.41 -9.22 -12.67
C TYR A 133 3.67 -8.49 -11.36
N ILE A 134 4.11 -7.25 -11.47
CA ILE A 134 4.30 -6.32 -10.37
C ILE A 134 3.59 -5.00 -10.68
N ASP A 135 3.08 -4.40 -9.64
CA ASP A 135 2.46 -3.09 -9.66
C ASP A 135 2.94 -2.36 -8.41
N CYS A 136 3.98 -1.55 -8.58
CA CYS A 136 4.66 -0.91 -7.48
C CYS A 136 5.38 0.35 -7.93
N ALA A 137 5.40 1.38 -7.08
CA ALA A 137 6.11 2.63 -7.30
C ALA A 137 6.57 3.19 -5.95
N THR A 138 7.41 4.24 -6.01
CA THR A 138 7.95 4.89 -4.81
C THR A 138 7.70 6.39 -4.81
N ALA A 139 7.45 6.94 -3.62
CA ALA A 139 7.46 8.37 -3.40
C ALA A 139 8.45 8.71 -2.27
N SER A 140 9.30 9.71 -2.50
CA SER A 140 10.27 10.21 -1.53
C SER A 140 9.54 10.95 -0.41
N LEU A 141 9.80 10.55 0.84
CA LEU A 141 9.11 11.17 1.97
C LEU A 141 9.47 12.64 2.10
N LEU A 142 8.45 13.47 2.34
CA LEU A 142 8.60 14.84 2.80
C LEU A 142 8.93 14.81 4.30
N LEU A 143 10.13 14.32 4.62
CA LEU A 143 10.67 14.53 5.94
C LEU A 143 10.94 16.04 6.03
N LYS A 144 10.21 16.76 6.89
CA LYS A 144 10.83 17.95 7.49
C LYS A 144 12.20 17.53 7.98
N GLN A 145 13.16 18.44 7.93
CA GLN A 145 14.43 18.37 8.63
C GLN A 145 14.19 18.23 10.15
N SER A 146 13.59 17.11 10.55
CA SER A 146 13.56 16.58 11.89
C SER A 146 15.03 16.36 12.16
N LYS A 147 15.55 17.26 13.00
CA LYS A 147 16.96 17.41 13.32
C LYS A 147 17.66 16.04 13.31
N ASN A 148 18.36 15.78 12.21
CA ASN A 148 19.25 14.67 11.94
C ASN A 148 18.62 13.30 11.53
N PRO A 149 18.60 12.93 10.23
CA PRO A 149 18.31 11.56 9.78
C PRO A 149 19.23 10.49 10.40
N GLN A 150 20.41 10.88 10.91
CA GLN A 150 21.30 10.01 11.69
C GLN A 150 20.69 9.52 13.02
N ARG A 151 19.72 10.26 13.60
CA ARG A 151 19.00 9.79 14.81
C ARG A 151 18.02 8.66 14.51
N ILE A 152 17.58 8.55 13.26
CA ILE A 152 16.73 7.46 12.83
C ILE A 152 17.57 6.17 12.72
N GLN A 153 18.78 6.24 12.15
CA GLN A 153 19.71 5.10 12.05
C GLN A 153 20.05 4.45 13.41
N GLY A 154 20.05 5.22 14.50
CA GLY A 154 20.42 4.73 15.83
C GLY A 154 19.44 3.75 16.50
N ARG A 155 18.23 3.58 15.97
CA ARG A 155 17.18 2.67 16.52
C ARG A 155 16.32 1.98 15.45
N THR A 156 16.72 2.00 14.19
CA THR A 156 15.94 1.41 13.10
C THR A 156 15.95 -0.12 13.18
N ARG A 157 14.79 -0.69 13.49
CA ARG A 157 14.49 -2.08 13.14
C ARG A 157 14.15 -2.06 11.65
N HIS A 158 14.82 -2.85 10.83
CA HIS A 158 14.33 -3.13 9.48
C HIS A 158 13.11 -4.04 9.60
N PHE A 159 12.29 -4.16 8.55
CA PHE A 159 11.29 -5.22 8.54
C PHE A 159 12.07 -6.53 8.65
N ALA A 160 12.07 -7.15 9.84
CA ALA A 160 13.09 -8.14 10.19
C ALA A 160 12.93 -9.44 9.39
N LYS A 161 11.80 -9.61 8.70
CA LYS A 161 11.47 -10.86 8.02
C LYS A 161 10.68 -10.59 6.74
N ILE A 162 11.30 -10.90 5.61
CA ILE A 162 10.64 -11.03 4.32
C ILE A 162 10.37 -12.52 4.12
N GLY A 163 9.17 -12.86 3.67
CA GLY A 163 8.73 -14.23 3.40
C GLY A 163 8.55 -14.46 1.91
N ARG A 164 8.92 -15.65 1.46
CA ARG A 164 8.57 -16.14 0.13
C ARG A 164 7.26 -16.93 0.25
N VAL A 165 6.35 -16.72 -0.69
CA VAL A 165 5.20 -17.62 -0.91
C VAL A 165 5.66 -18.70 -1.89
N HIS A 166 5.70 -19.94 -1.43
CA HIS A 166 6.11 -21.10 -2.21
C HIS A 166 4.88 -21.86 -2.74
N PRO A 167 4.95 -22.56 -3.89
CA PRO A 167 3.84 -23.40 -4.36
C PRO A 167 3.37 -24.48 -3.36
N LEU A 168 4.23 -24.87 -2.41
CA LEU A 168 3.84 -25.81 -1.34
C LEU A 168 2.96 -25.16 -0.27
N ASP A 169 2.92 -23.84 -0.22
CA ASP A 169 2.10 -23.04 0.70
C ASP A 169 0.65 -22.93 0.24
N THR A 170 0.27 -23.57 -0.87
CA THR A 170 -1.11 -23.63 -1.37
C THR A 170 -1.73 -25.02 -1.19
N LEU A 171 -0.94 -25.99 -0.72
CA LEU A 171 -1.42 -27.34 -0.46
C LEU A 171 -2.37 -27.37 0.74
N ARG A 172 -3.42 -28.18 0.64
CA ARG A 172 -4.40 -28.37 1.71
C ARG A 172 -3.72 -28.78 3.01
N GLY A 173 -4.01 -28.06 4.10
CA GLY A 173 -3.41 -28.25 5.42
C GLY A 173 -2.07 -27.54 5.62
N ARG A 174 -1.53 -26.88 4.59
CA ARG A 174 -0.29 -26.09 4.61
C ARG A 174 -0.50 -24.67 4.12
N GLU A 175 -1.75 -24.25 3.95
CA GLU A 175 -2.07 -22.97 3.35
C GLU A 175 -1.47 -21.82 4.16
N LEU A 176 -0.67 -20.98 3.51
CA LEU A 176 -0.11 -19.80 4.16
C LEU A 176 -1.22 -18.78 4.39
N LYS A 177 -1.50 -18.50 5.67
CA LYS A 177 -2.46 -17.46 6.06
C LYS A 177 -1.81 -16.10 6.00
N VAL A 178 -2.56 -15.13 5.51
CA VAL A 178 -2.11 -13.76 5.25
C VAL A 178 -3.16 -12.73 5.65
N ARG A 179 -2.74 -11.49 5.86
CA ARG A 179 -3.61 -10.35 6.11
C ARG A 179 -2.96 -9.05 5.63
N LEU A 180 -3.74 -8.00 5.47
CA LEU A 180 -3.24 -6.66 5.15
C LEU A 180 -2.66 -6.00 6.42
N LEU A 181 -1.51 -5.35 6.30
CA LEU A 181 -0.89 -4.61 7.39
C LEU A 181 -1.50 -3.21 7.55
N GLY A 182 -1.61 -2.74 8.79
CA GLY A 182 -2.01 -1.36 9.13
C GLY A 182 -3.52 -1.10 9.09
N ARG A 183 -4.32 -2.14 8.84
CA ARG A 183 -5.78 -2.09 8.97
C ARG A 183 -6.24 -2.93 10.18
N PRO A 184 -6.80 -2.31 11.24
CA PRO A 184 -7.20 -3.01 12.47
C PRO A 184 -8.18 -4.16 12.22
N ASP A 185 -9.11 -3.98 11.27
CA ASP A 185 -10.16 -4.93 10.93
C ASP A 185 -9.82 -5.78 9.70
N SER A 186 -8.53 -5.97 9.39
CA SER A 186 -8.12 -6.76 8.22
C SER A 186 -8.60 -8.22 8.34
N THR A 187 -9.36 -8.68 7.36
CA THR A 187 -9.76 -10.09 7.24
C THR A 187 -8.52 -10.98 7.02
N TRP A 188 -8.46 -12.12 7.71
CA TRP A 188 -7.48 -13.15 7.38
C TRP A 188 -7.86 -13.83 6.07
N GLY A 189 -6.88 -14.08 5.22
CA GLY A 189 -7.00 -14.88 4.02
C GLY A 189 -6.01 -16.03 4.03
N LYS A 190 -6.09 -16.87 3.00
CA LYS A 190 -5.09 -17.89 2.69
C LYS A 190 -4.66 -17.76 1.23
N ILE A 191 -3.39 -18.06 0.96
CA ILE A 191 -2.93 -18.18 -0.43
C ILE A 191 -3.49 -19.47 -1.02
N ILE A 192 -4.18 -19.37 -2.15
CA ILE A 192 -4.72 -20.52 -2.89
C ILE A 192 -3.96 -20.79 -4.19
N ASP A 193 -3.27 -19.79 -4.73
CA ASP A 193 -2.34 -19.94 -5.85
C ASP A 193 -1.18 -18.94 -5.69
N SER A 194 0.04 -19.37 -6.02
CA SER A 194 1.26 -18.58 -5.94
C SER A 194 1.88 -18.28 -7.31
N ALA A 195 1.34 -18.85 -8.39
CA ALA A 195 1.85 -18.72 -9.75
C ALA A 195 0.71 -18.50 -10.76
N ALA A 196 -0.40 -17.93 -10.31
CA ALA A 196 -1.59 -17.73 -11.13
C ALA A 196 -1.32 -16.78 -12.29
N THR A 197 -2.10 -16.96 -13.37
CA THR A 197 -2.28 -15.95 -14.40
C THR A 197 -3.69 -15.39 -14.28
N VAL A 198 -3.80 -14.08 -14.09
CA VAL A 198 -5.07 -13.36 -13.93
C VAL A 198 -5.23 -12.41 -15.09
N GLU A 199 -6.40 -12.40 -15.72
CA GLU A 199 -6.73 -11.43 -16.78
C GLU A 199 -7.39 -10.20 -16.15
N THR A 200 -6.89 -9.00 -16.48
CA THR A 200 -7.52 -7.74 -16.04
C THR A 200 -8.75 -7.42 -16.88
N ILE A 201 -9.54 -6.44 -16.44
CA ILE A 201 -10.70 -5.94 -17.22
C ILE A 201 -10.31 -5.36 -18.58
N HIS A 202 -9.04 -5.02 -18.77
CA HIS A 202 -8.48 -4.49 -20.00
C HIS A 202 -7.87 -5.58 -20.89
N GLY A 203 -8.00 -6.87 -20.51
CA GLY A 203 -7.46 -8.01 -21.25
C GLY A 203 -5.98 -8.27 -21.03
N GLU A 204 -5.36 -7.62 -20.04
CA GLU A 204 -3.95 -7.82 -19.73
C GLU A 204 -3.76 -9.07 -18.88
N LEU A 205 -2.79 -9.91 -19.25
CA LEU A 205 -2.49 -11.15 -18.53
C LEU A 205 -1.44 -10.89 -17.44
N CYS A 206 -1.85 -10.77 -16.19
CA CYS A 206 -0.99 -10.67 -15.01
C CYS A 206 -0.46 -12.05 -14.59
N ARG A 207 0.77 -12.40 -15.00
CA ARG A 207 1.39 -13.71 -14.74
C ARG A 207 2.09 -13.80 -13.38
N ASN A 208 2.16 -15.01 -12.83
CA ASN A 208 2.85 -15.32 -11.57
C ASN A 208 2.43 -14.40 -10.41
N THR A 209 1.13 -14.15 -10.27
CA THR A 209 0.53 -13.39 -9.16
C THR A 209 0.09 -14.32 -8.03
N LEU A 210 -0.08 -13.76 -6.83
CA LEU A 210 -0.72 -14.44 -5.71
C LEU A 210 -2.25 -14.33 -5.85
N ILE A 211 -2.96 -15.41 -5.55
CA ILE A 211 -4.40 -15.40 -5.31
C ILE A 211 -4.66 -15.68 -3.83
N ILE A 212 -5.44 -14.80 -3.21
CA ILE A 212 -5.86 -14.90 -1.80
C ILE A 212 -7.35 -15.18 -1.73
N GLU A 213 -7.75 -16.16 -0.92
CA GLU A 213 -9.14 -16.40 -0.53
C GLU A 213 -9.38 -15.93 0.91
N ALA A 214 -10.43 -15.13 1.14
CA ALA A 214 -10.87 -14.71 2.47
C ALA A 214 -11.27 -15.91 3.34
N LEU A 215 -10.78 -15.95 4.57
CA LEU A 215 -11.22 -16.90 5.59
C LEU A 215 -12.43 -16.33 6.36
N PRO A 216 -13.37 -17.19 6.79
CA PRO A 216 -14.40 -16.79 7.73
C PRO A 216 -13.79 -16.27 9.05
N ASP A 217 -14.49 -15.33 9.68
CA ASP A 217 -14.16 -14.86 11.03
C ASP A 217 -14.51 -15.91 12.10
N ARG A 218 -14.31 -15.55 13.38
CA ARG A 218 -14.62 -16.41 14.53
C ARG A 218 -16.11 -16.78 14.67
N HIS A 219 -17.00 -16.06 13.99
CA HIS A 219 -18.44 -16.29 13.96
C HIS A 219 -18.87 -17.06 12.70
N GLY A 220 -17.92 -17.46 11.85
CA GLY A 220 -18.20 -18.13 10.58
C GLY A 220 -18.64 -17.18 9.47
N VAL A 221 -18.61 -15.86 9.70
CA VAL A 221 -18.98 -14.87 8.69
C VAL A 221 -17.79 -14.60 7.79
N ARG A 222 -17.99 -14.77 6.48
CA ARG A 222 -16.96 -14.44 5.49
C ARG A 222 -17.14 -13.00 5.03
N GLN A 223 -16.13 -12.18 5.27
CA GLN A 223 -16.06 -10.80 4.78
C GLN A 223 -15.12 -10.74 3.56
N PRO A 224 -15.23 -9.71 2.70
CA PRO A 224 -14.25 -9.48 1.65
C PRO A 224 -12.82 -9.44 2.21
N PHE A 225 -11.85 -10.00 1.48
CA PHE A 225 -10.46 -9.96 1.91
C PHE A 225 -9.90 -8.53 1.81
N SER A 226 -10.25 -7.84 0.73
CA SER A 226 -9.91 -6.44 0.48
C SER A 226 -11.14 -5.66 0.01
N ARG A 227 -11.07 -4.33 0.11
CA ARG A 227 -12.05 -3.36 -0.36
C ARG A 227 -11.40 -2.41 -1.36
N LYS A 228 -12.22 -1.58 -2.00
CA LYS A 228 -11.71 -0.43 -2.76
C LYS A 228 -10.86 0.44 -1.83
N GLY A 229 -9.73 0.95 -2.35
CA GLY A 229 -8.77 1.72 -1.55
C GLY A 229 -7.65 0.89 -0.89
N ASP A 230 -7.81 -0.44 -0.77
CA ASP A 230 -6.75 -1.28 -0.19
C ASP A 230 -5.55 -1.50 -1.15
N SER A 231 -5.65 -1.13 -2.43
CA SER A 231 -4.54 -1.25 -3.40
C SER A 231 -3.28 -0.59 -2.86
N GLY A 232 -2.14 -1.28 -2.93
CA GLY A 232 -0.89 -0.84 -2.31
C GLY A 232 -0.68 -1.32 -0.90
N ALA A 233 -1.67 -1.95 -0.23
CA ALA A 233 -1.48 -2.50 1.11
C ALA A 233 -0.45 -3.63 1.13
N LEU A 234 0.41 -3.62 2.16
CA LEU A 234 1.38 -4.70 2.37
C LEU A 234 0.66 -5.95 2.89
N LEU A 235 0.92 -7.08 2.22
CA LEU A 235 0.48 -8.40 2.64
C LEU A 235 1.52 -9.01 3.58
N VAL A 236 1.09 -9.37 4.79
CA VAL A 236 1.92 -10.07 5.77
C VAL A 236 1.35 -11.45 6.08
N ASP A 237 2.23 -12.42 6.32
CA ASP A 237 1.81 -13.76 6.69
C ASP A 237 1.57 -13.94 8.20
N GLN A 238 1.12 -15.14 8.59
CA GLN A 238 0.88 -15.53 9.98
C GLN A 238 2.12 -15.43 10.89
N TYR A 239 3.33 -15.31 10.32
CA TYR A 239 4.59 -15.13 11.04
C TYR A 239 5.08 -13.67 11.01
N GLN A 240 4.22 -12.73 10.60
CA GLN A 240 4.50 -11.30 10.44
C GLN A 240 5.66 -11.03 9.47
N ARG A 241 5.76 -11.83 8.39
CA ARG A 241 6.72 -11.60 7.31
C ARG A 241 6.02 -10.90 6.16
N ALA A 242 6.66 -9.91 5.55
CA ALA A 242 6.18 -9.29 4.32
C ALA A 242 6.23 -10.32 3.19
N VAL A 243 5.11 -10.57 2.50
CA VAL A 243 5.01 -11.61 1.45
C VAL A 243 4.47 -11.10 0.12
N GLY A 244 3.76 -9.98 0.11
CA GLY A 244 3.26 -9.40 -1.14
C GLY A 244 2.77 -7.96 -1.01
N LEU A 245 2.34 -7.40 -2.14
CA LEU A 245 1.73 -6.08 -2.26
C LEU A 245 0.38 -6.22 -2.98
N LEU A 246 -0.71 -5.84 -2.33
CA LEU A 246 -2.06 -6.01 -2.87
C LEU A 246 -2.27 -5.11 -4.09
N TRP A 247 -2.79 -5.64 -5.20
CA TRP A 247 -3.06 -4.84 -6.40
C TRP A 247 -4.48 -4.92 -6.95
N GLY A 248 -5.24 -5.94 -6.58
CA GLY A 248 -6.58 -6.08 -7.12
C GLY A 248 -7.46 -7.02 -6.33
N HIS A 249 -8.72 -7.07 -6.75
CA HIS A 249 -9.70 -8.04 -6.28
C HIS A 249 -10.52 -8.55 -7.44
N HIS A 250 -11.12 -9.72 -7.26
CA HIS A 250 -11.96 -10.33 -8.26
C HIS A 250 -13.31 -9.60 -8.34
N MET A 251 -13.69 -9.14 -9.53
CA MET A 251 -14.89 -8.31 -9.73
C MET A 251 -16.20 -8.95 -9.23
N HIS A 252 -16.36 -10.25 -9.47
CA HIS A 252 -17.59 -10.98 -9.12
C HIS A 252 -17.50 -11.77 -7.81
N ASN A 253 -16.31 -11.92 -7.24
CA ASN A 253 -16.10 -12.73 -6.04
C ASN A 253 -15.33 -11.88 -5.02
N PRO A 254 -16.02 -11.19 -4.09
CA PRO A 254 -15.38 -10.26 -3.17
C PRO A 254 -14.45 -10.95 -2.16
N TYR A 255 -14.48 -12.28 -2.10
CA TYR A 255 -13.60 -13.09 -1.25
C TYR A 255 -12.25 -13.40 -1.91
N ILE A 256 -12.05 -13.03 -3.17
CA ILE A 256 -10.82 -13.29 -3.91
C ILE A 256 -10.08 -11.99 -4.17
N SER A 257 -8.80 -11.97 -3.81
CA SER A 257 -7.90 -10.85 -4.03
C SER A 257 -6.58 -11.26 -4.67
N TYR A 258 -5.89 -10.29 -5.26
CA TYR A 258 -4.66 -10.49 -5.99
C TYR A 258 -3.52 -9.63 -5.45
N ALA A 259 -2.33 -10.21 -5.35
CA ALA A 259 -1.15 -9.51 -4.86
C ALA A 259 0.11 -9.87 -5.65
N CYS A 260 1.01 -8.92 -5.78
CA CYS A 260 2.34 -9.12 -6.33
C CYS A 260 3.20 -9.84 -5.29
N HIS A 261 4.14 -10.67 -5.74
CA HIS A 261 5.16 -11.23 -4.84
C HIS A 261 6.09 -10.13 -4.33
N ILE A 262 6.42 -10.14 -3.04
CA ILE A 262 7.26 -9.09 -2.44
C ILE A 262 8.70 -9.08 -3.00
N HIS A 263 9.29 -10.24 -3.28
CA HIS A 263 10.70 -10.31 -3.70
C HIS A 263 10.95 -9.63 -5.06
N PRO A 264 10.17 -9.91 -6.13
CA PRO A 264 10.23 -9.16 -7.38
C PRO A 264 10.06 -7.65 -7.19
N VAL A 265 9.11 -7.21 -6.33
CA VAL A 265 8.88 -5.78 -6.03
C VAL A 265 10.15 -5.13 -5.44
N LEU A 266 10.73 -5.73 -4.41
CA LEU A 266 11.94 -5.21 -3.77
C LEU A 266 13.15 -5.20 -4.71
N SER A 267 13.23 -6.18 -5.62
CA SER A 267 14.28 -6.27 -6.63
C SER A 267 14.12 -5.19 -7.68
N CYS A 268 12.91 -5.02 -8.24
CA CYS A 268 12.59 -4.01 -9.24
C CYS A 268 12.87 -2.60 -8.73
N LEU A 269 12.39 -2.28 -7.54
CA LEU A 269 12.56 -0.95 -6.95
C LEU A 269 13.96 -0.73 -6.36
N ARG A 270 14.79 -1.77 -6.26
CA ARG A 270 16.11 -1.75 -5.63
C ARG A 270 16.06 -1.12 -4.22
N ILE A 271 15.12 -1.60 -3.39
CA ILE A 271 14.89 -1.09 -2.03
C ILE A 271 15.08 -2.16 -0.97
N THR A 272 15.20 -1.72 0.28
CA THR A 272 15.18 -2.55 1.48
C THR A 272 14.05 -2.08 2.40
N PRO A 273 13.10 -2.96 2.80
CA PRO A 273 12.01 -2.57 3.70
C PRO A 273 12.51 -2.00 5.03
N TRP A 274 11.87 -0.93 5.46
CA TRP A 274 12.14 -0.21 6.69
C TRP A 274 11.01 -0.42 7.69
N TYR A 275 11.31 -0.49 9.00
CA TYR A 275 10.29 -0.74 10.00
C TYR A 275 10.33 0.27 11.16
N PHE A 276 9.14 0.77 11.50
CA PHE A 276 8.87 1.51 12.73
C PHE A 276 7.72 0.86 13.48
N ASP A 277 7.91 0.66 14.78
CA ASP A 277 6.86 0.23 15.70
C ASP A 277 6.29 1.50 16.37
N PHE A 278 5.23 2.05 15.79
CA PHE A 278 4.37 3.00 16.50
C PHE A 278 3.07 2.27 16.83
N CYS A 279 3.13 1.40 17.83
CA CYS A 279 1.94 1.10 18.59
C CYS A 279 1.31 2.43 19.04
N ALA A 280 -0.02 2.49 18.87
CA ALA A 280 -0.95 3.54 19.31
C ALA A 280 -0.53 4.24 20.62
N PRO A 281 -0.95 5.50 20.86
CA PRO A 281 -0.69 6.19 22.11
C PRO A 281 -0.99 5.25 23.28
N ARG A 282 0.03 4.99 24.11
CA ARG A 282 -0.20 4.34 25.41
C ARG A 282 -1.35 5.10 26.05
N SER A 283 -2.45 4.43 26.37
CA SER A 283 -3.46 5.02 27.23
C SER A 283 -2.74 5.44 28.49
N ILE A 284 -2.52 6.74 28.64
CA ILE A 284 -2.21 7.33 29.93
C ILE A 284 -3.55 7.39 30.64
N ASN A 285 -3.90 6.29 31.29
CA ASN A 285 -4.64 6.32 32.54
C ASN A 285 -3.66 5.63 33.53
N LYS A 286 -3.14 6.19 34.64
CA LYS A 286 -3.69 7.19 35.57
C LYS A 286 -5.20 6.94 35.73
N ASP A 287 -5.61 5.97 36.52
CA ASP A 287 -5.25 5.75 37.93
C ASP A 287 -5.16 4.26 38.30
#